data_AF-A0A6V7H8P3-F1
#
_entry.id   AF-A0A6V7H8P3-F1
#
_cell.length_a   1.000
_cell.length_b   1.000
_cell.length_c   1.000
_cell.angle_alpha   90.00
_cell.angle_beta   90.00
_cell.angle_gamma   90.00
#
_symmetry.space_group_name_H-M   'P 1'
#
loop_
_entity.id
_entity.type
_entity.pdbx_description
1 polymer ?
#
loop_
_entity_poly.entity_id
_entity_poly.type
_entity_poly.pdbx_seq_one_letter_code
_entity_poly.pdbx_strand_id
1 'polypeptide(L)'
;ILIFVTAIVGALAAPQANPNEITIIKQEEQDNIGVGGYHFSYEQSDGQKREETAELKNEGTDDEFLDVTGSFSFIAPDGHTY
;
A
#
# COMPACT_ATOMS: atom_id res chain seq x y z
N ILE A 1 -5.16 -43.74 12.96
CA ILE A 1 -5.39 -42.84 14.12
C ILE A 1 -4.24 -41.82 14.26
N LEU A 2 -2.97 -42.24 14.29
CA LEU A 2 -1.83 -41.31 14.42
C LEU A 2 -1.73 -40.24 13.30
N ILE A 3 -1.97 -40.62 12.05
CA ILE A 3 -1.89 -39.72 10.87
C ILE A 3 -2.98 -38.64 10.88
N PHE A 4 -4.17 -38.96 11.40
CA PHE A 4 -5.29 -38.02 11.47
C PHE A 4 -5.04 -36.93 12.53
N VAL A 5 -4.40 -37.30 13.65
CA VAL A 5 -4.09 -36.36 14.73
C VAL A 5 -3.00 -35.36 14.30
N THR A 6 -1.97 -35.82 13.57
CA THR A 6 -0.90 -34.94 13.08
C THR A 6 -1.40 -33.92 12.05
N ALA A 7 -2.36 -34.29 11.20
CA ALA A 7 -2.96 -33.37 10.23
C ALA A 7 -3.80 -32.27 10.89
N ILE A 8 -4.51 -32.60 11.97
CA ILE A 8 -5.34 -31.63 12.72
C ILE A 8 -4.46 -30.63 13.50
N VAL A 9 -3.35 -31.08 14.10
CA VAL A 9 -2.43 -30.19 14.82
C VAL A 9 -1.72 -29.22 13.86
N GLY A 10 -1.32 -29.68 12.67
CA GLY A 10 -0.72 -28.82 11.65
C GLY A 10 -1.68 -27.73 11.14
N ALA A 11 -2.98 -28.03 11.02
CA ALA A 11 -3.99 -27.08 10.57
C ALA A 11 -4.29 -25.96 11.59
N LEU A 12 -4.18 -26.25 12.90
CA LEU A 12 -4.35 -25.24 13.96
C LEU A 12 -3.12 -24.36 14.18
N ALA A 13 -1.96 -24.79 13.70
CA ALA A 13 -0.70 -24.03 13.78
C ALA A 13 -0.47 -23.12 12.56
N ALA A 14 -1.32 -23.20 11.53
CA ALA A 14 -1.27 -22.26 10.40
C ALA A 14 -1.72 -20.86 10.86
N PRO A 15 -1.11 -19.78 10.33
CA PRO A 15 -1.62 -18.42 10.53
C PRO A 15 -3.08 -18.37 10.12
N GLN A 16 -3.97 -18.17 11.09
CA GLN A 16 -5.39 -17.96 10.80
C GLN A 16 -5.51 -16.55 10.24
N ALA A 17 -6.07 -16.42 9.03
CA ALA A 17 -6.35 -15.13 8.43
C ALA A 17 -7.18 -14.30 9.43
N ASN A 18 -6.62 -13.18 9.89
CA ASN A 18 -7.34 -12.32 10.82
C ASN A 18 -8.43 -11.63 10.00
N PRO A 19 -9.72 -11.81 10.32
CA PRO A 19 -10.81 -11.19 9.55
C PRO A 19 -10.79 -9.66 9.59
N ASN A 20 -9.99 -9.07 10.51
CA ASN A 20 -9.76 -7.63 10.60
C ASN A 20 -8.42 -7.20 9.99
N GLU A 21 -7.76 -8.08 9.25
CA GLU A 21 -6.51 -7.74 8.56
C GLU A 21 -6.78 -6.80 7.39
N ILE A 22 -6.14 -5.64 7.42
CA ILE A 22 -6.18 -4.67 6.33
C ILE A 22 -5.11 -5.08 5.33
N THR A 23 -5.53 -5.36 4.10
CA THR A 23 -4.65 -5.81 3.01
C THR A 23 -4.59 -4.77 1.91
N ILE A 24 -3.50 -4.75 1.14
CA ILE A 24 -3.41 -3.91 -0.06
C ILE A 24 -4.16 -4.62 -1.18
N ILE A 25 -5.17 -3.95 -1.75
CA ILE A 25 -6.01 -4.50 -2.83
C ILE A 25 -5.64 -3.94 -4.19
N LYS A 26 -4.98 -2.77 -4.23
CA LYS A 26 -4.40 -2.20 -5.44
C LYS A 26 -3.12 -1.48 -5.08
N GLN A 27 -2.11 -1.62 -5.92
CA GLN A 27 -0.85 -0.89 -5.79
C GLN A 27 -0.34 -0.58 -7.19
N GLU A 28 0.16 0.63 -7.36
CA GLU A 28 0.88 1.06 -8.54
C GLU A 28 2.17 1.70 -8.08
N GLU A 29 3.27 1.21 -8.61
CA GLU A 29 4.59 1.82 -8.44
C GLU A 29 5.13 2.02 -9.84
N GLN A 30 5.43 3.26 -10.20
CA GLN A 30 6.18 3.50 -11.42
C GLN A 30 7.65 3.20 -11.11
N ASP A 31 8.23 2.27 -11.87
CA ASP A 31 9.60 1.76 -11.76
C ASP A 31 10.61 2.92 -11.90
N ASN A 32 10.86 3.61 -10.80
CA ASN A 32 11.79 4.72 -10.72
C ASN A 32 13.20 4.12 -10.62
N ILE A 33 13.94 4.15 -11.71
CA ILE A 33 15.35 3.74 -11.79
C ILE A 33 16.32 4.65 -10.98
N GLY A 34 15.80 5.49 -10.08
CA GLY A 34 16.54 6.40 -9.21
C GLY A 34 16.86 7.77 -9.81
N VAL A 35 16.26 8.11 -10.97
CA VAL A 35 16.50 9.39 -11.68
C VAL A 35 15.16 10.03 -12.04
N GLY A 36 14.99 11.30 -11.68
CA GLY A 36 13.80 12.10 -11.97
C GLY A 36 12.67 11.98 -10.94
N GLY A 37 11.46 12.21 -11.42
CA GLY A 37 10.22 12.13 -10.63
C GLY A 37 9.76 10.70 -10.33
N TYR A 38 8.81 10.54 -9.40
CA TYR A 38 8.22 9.24 -9.06
C TYR A 38 6.69 9.31 -9.08
N HIS A 39 6.06 8.14 -9.16
CA HIS A 39 4.63 7.99 -8.92
C HIS A 39 4.39 6.72 -8.12
N PHE A 40 3.57 6.81 -7.08
CA PHE A 40 3.03 5.64 -6.41
C PHE A 40 1.58 5.86 -6.01
N SER A 41 0.83 4.76 -5.99
CA SER A 41 -0.49 4.73 -5.37
C SER A 41 -0.77 3.39 -4.70
N TYR A 42 -1.61 3.41 -3.68
CA TYR A 42 -2.13 2.20 -3.06
C TYR A 42 -3.57 2.37 -2.60
N GLU A 43 -4.28 1.25 -2.56
CA GLU A 43 -5.61 1.10 -1.99
C GLU A 43 -5.63 -0.08 -1.03
N GLN A 44 -6.18 0.13 0.15
CA GLN A 44 -6.30 -0.86 1.21
C GLN A 44 -7.74 -1.38 1.31
N SER A 45 -7.91 -2.59 1.84
CA SER A 45 -9.20 -3.27 1.96
C SER A 45 -10.20 -2.59 2.91
N ASP A 46 -9.74 -1.64 3.71
CA ASP A 46 -10.57 -0.78 4.56
C ASP A 46 -11.03 0.51 3.85
N GLY A 47 -10.69 0.67 2.57
CA GLY A 47 -11.07 1.81 1.75
C GLY A 47 -10.10 2.98 1.82
N GLN A 48 -8.98 2.88 2.56
CA GLN A 48 -7.93 3.90 2.50
C GLN A 48 -7.27 3.91 1.12
N LYS A 49 -7.04 5.11 0.59
CA LYS A 49 -6.36 5.33 -0.70
C LYS A 49 -5.32 6.41 -0.56
N ARG A 50 -4.16 6.21 -1.16
CA ARG A 50 -3.13 7.23 -1.29
C ARG A 50 -2.59 7.22 -2.71
N GLU A 51 -2.33 8.40 -3.23
CA GLU A 51 -1.63 8.62 -4.49
C GLU A 51 -0.67 9.79 -4.32
N GLU A 52 0.53 9.66 -4.87
CA GLU A 52 1.54 10.71 -4.83
C GLU A 52 2.37 10.65 -6.10
N THR A 53 2.61 11.83 -6.68
CA THR A 53 3.45 12.02 -7.85
C THR A 53 4.44 13.14 -7.54
N ALA A 54 5.71 12.90 -7.83
CA ALA A 54 6.73 13.91 -7.81
C ALA A 54 7.28 14.11 -9.23
N GLU A 55 7.53 15.37 -9.60
CA GLU A 55 8.23 15.72 -10.82
C GLU A 55 9.54 16.45 -10.47
N LEU A 56 10.65 16.04 -11.07
CA LEU A 56 11.91 16.77 -10.94
C LEU A 56 11.87 18.01 -11.83
N LYS A 57 12.04 19.19 -11.22
CA LYS A 57 12.09 20.48 -11.89
C LYS A 57 13.50 21.05 -11.84
N ASN A 58 13.87 21.77 -12.90
CA ASN A 58 15.16 22.45 -13.06
C ASN A 58 16.38 21.53 -12.90
N GLU A 59 16.28 20.29 -13.39
CA GLU A 59 17.36 19.30 -13.31
C GLU A 59 18.69 19.85 -13.88
N GLY A 60 19.77 19.66 -13.14
CA GLY A 60 21.11 20.11 -13.52
C GLY A 60 21.38 21.61 -13.30
N THR A 61 20.57 22.28 -12.49
CA THR A 61 20.75 23.70 -12.12
C THR A 61 20.80 23.88 -10.60
N ASP A 62 21.16 25.07 -10.12
CA ASP A 62 21.19 25.39 -8.68
C ASP A 62 19.77 25.42 -8.05
N ASP A 63 18.73 25.56 -8.86
CA ASP A 63 17.32 25.62 -8.44
C ASP A 63 16.60 24.28 -8.66
N GLU A 64 17.32 23.15 -8.66
CA GLU A 64 16.74 21.81 -8.79
C GLU A 64 15.88 21.43 -7.58
N PHE A 65 14.64 20.98 -7.81
CA PHE A 65 13.74 20.53 -6.74
C PHE A 65 12.72 19.49 -7.23
N LEU A 66 12.14 18.74 -6.30
CA LEU A 66 10.99 17.87 -6.55
C LEU A 66 9.69 18.62 -6.26
N ASP A 67 8.84 18.73 -7.28
CA ASP A 67 7.47 19.20 -7.14
C ASP A 67 6.57 18.01 -6.81
N VAL A 68 6.16 17.90 -5.54
CA VAL A 68 5.42 16.74 -5.01
C VAL A 68 3.96 17.11 -4.80
N THR A 69 3.07 16.33 -5.40
CA THR A 69 1.63 16.46 -5.26
C THR A 69 0.98 15.11 -5.01
N GLY A 70 -0.16 15.08 -4.34
CA GLY A 70 -0.81 13.82 -4.02
C GLY A 70 -2.15 14.02 -3.34
N SER A 71 -2.80 12.90 -3.07
CA SER A 71 -4.04 12.84 -2.32
C SER A 71 -4.04 11.66 -1.36
N PHE A 72 -4.78 11.81 -0.28
CA PHE A 72 -5.07 10.74 0.66
C PHE A 72 -6.56 10.77 0.93
N SER A 73 -7.18 9.59 0.98
CA SER A 73 -8.56 9.47 1.42
C SER A 73 -8.77 8.27 2.32
N PHE A 74 -9.73 8.40 3.24
CA PHE A 74 -10.09 7.34 4.18
C PHE A 74 -11.57 7.40 4.55
N ILE A 75 -12.11 6.25 4.96
CA ILE A 75 -13.47 6.14 5.49
C ILE A 75 -13.38 6.25 7.02
N ALA A 76 -13.97 7.29 7.59
CA ALA A 76 -14.02 7.47 9.03
C ALA A 76 -15.11 6.60 9.69
N PRO A 77 -15.10 6.45 11.03
CA PRO A 77 -16.10 5.66 11.74
C PRO A 77 -17.56 6.16 11.58
N ASP A 78 -17.75 7.40 11.14
CA ASP A 78 -19.05 8.00 10.82
C ASP A 78 -19.57 7.58 9.42
N GLY A 79 -18.78 6.85 8.64
CA GLY A 79 -19.08 6.42 7.28
C GLY A 79 -18.79 7.47 6.21
N HIS A 80 -18.26 8.65 6.58
CA HIS A 80 -17.87 9.68 5.62
C HIS A 80 -16.44 9.44 5.09
N THR A 81 -16.24 9.79 3.83
CA THR A 81 -14.92 9.80 3.19
C THR A 81 -14.33 11.21 3.27
N TYR A 82 -13.08 11.29 3.72
CA TYR A 82 -12.28 12.50 3.81
C TYR A 82 -11.05 12.39 2.93
#